data_AF-A0A524C6S2-F1
#
_entry.id   AF-A0A524C6S2-F1
#
_cell.length_a   1.000
_cell.length_b   1.000
_cell.length_c   1.000
_cell.angle_alpha   90.00
_cell.angle_beta   90.00
_cell.angle_gamma   90.00
#
_symmetry.space_group_name_H-M   'P 1'
#
loop_
_entity.id
_entity.type
_entity.pdbx_description
1 polymer ?
#
loop_
_entity_poly.entity_id
_entity_poly.type
_entity_poly.pdbx_seq_one_letter_code
_entity_poly.pdbx_strand_id
1 'polypeptide(L)'
;MNNEEPKTTEHAIQNFEKIKQGLQGIYEILNITYSDDNAYFLMAQDNIRAIYGNFLELMTNKNGTIGLIEKINCAEIDLDIPLDGLL
;
A
#
# COMPACT_ATOMS: atom_id res chain seq x y z
N MET A 1 9.07 24.81 -14.23
CA MET A 1 9.77 23.62 -13.73
C MET A 1 9.37 23.44 -12.28
N ASN A 2 8.53 22.45 -11.98
CA ASN A 2 8.20 22.12 -10.60
C ASN A 2 9.44 21.49 -9.98
N ASN A 3 9.99 22.16 -8.96
CA ASN A 3 11.07 21.61 -8.15
C ASN A 3 10.45 20.51 -7.27
N GLU A 4 10.44 19.27 -7.74
CA GLU A 4 10.21 18.15 -6.83
C GLU A 4 11.42 18.08 -5.89
N GLU A 5 11.21 18.39 -4.62
CA GLU A 5 12.21 18.20 -3.59
C GLU A 5 12.71 16.75 -3.63
N PRO A 6 14.04 16.51 -3.48
CA PRO A 6 14.56 15.15 -3.45
C PRO A 6 13.85 14.38 -2.34
N LYS A 7 13.18 13.27 -2.68
CA LYS A 7 12.52 12.38 -1.72
C LYS A 7 13.59 11.84 -0.75
N THR A 8 13.78 12.53 0.37
CA THR A 8 14.81 12.19 1.34
C THR A 8 14.54 10.80 1.93
N THR A 9 15.57 10.12 2.41
CA THR A 9 15.44 8.87 3.17
C THR A 9 14.41 9.01 4.30
N GLU A 10 14.40 10.17 4.95
CA GLU A 10 13.44 10.48 6.01
C GLU A 10 12.00 10.52 5.50
N HIS A 11 11.76 11.13 4.32
CA HIS A 11 10.43 11.12 3.72
C HIS A 11 9.98 9.71 3.33
N ALA A 12 10.90 8.85 2.87
CA ALA A 12 10.58 7.44 2.58
C ALA A 12 10.19 6.66 3.86
N ILE A 13 10.89 6.89 4.97
CA ILE A 13 10.58 6.29 6.28
C ILE A 13 9.22 6.79 6.78
N GLN A 14 8.94 8.09 6.66
CA GLN A 14 7.63 8.64 7.05
C GLN A 14 6.49 8.04 6.21
N ASN A 15 6.71 7.84 4.91
CA ASN A 15 5.71 7.21 4.05
C ASN A 15 5.49 5.73 4.39
N PHE A 16 6.53 5.01 4.80
CA PHE A 16 6.39 3.66 5.34
C PHE A 16 5.47 3.63 6.57
N GLU A 17 5.68 4.54 7.53
CA GLU A 17 4.81 4.62 8.72
C GLU A 17 3.36 4.99 8.36
N LYS A 18 3.17 5.91 7.42
CA LYS A 18 1.82 6.27 6.93
C LYS A 18 1.10 5.08 6.28
N ILE A 19 1.80 4.25 5.50
CA ILE A 19 1.23 3.03 4.90
C ILE A 19 0.78 2.07 5.99
N LYS A 20 1.64 1.82 6.99
CA LYS A 20 1.31 0.96 8.13
C LYS A 20 0.08 1.47 8.89
N GLN A 21 0.03 2.77 9.18
CA GLN A 21 -1.11 3.41 9.83
C GLN A 21 -2.39 3.31 8.99
N GLY A 22 -2.29 3.49 7.67
CA GLY A 22 -3.43 3.35 6.75
C GLY A 22 -4.01 1.94 6.76
N LEU A 23 -3.17 0.91 6.66
CA LEU A 23 -3.61 -0.50 6.72
C LEU A 23 -4.25 -0.83 8.07
N GLN A 24 -3.70 -0.31 9.17
CA GLN A 24 -4.29 -0.47 10.50
C GLN A 24 -5.66 0.21 10.59
N GLY A 25 -5.80 1.44 10.08
CA GLY A 25 -7.08 2.14 10.07
C GLY A 25 -8.16 1.39 9.28
N ILE A 26 -7.80 0.81 8.12
CA ILE A 26 -8.73 -0.03 7.34
C ILE A 26 -9.18 -1.24 8.17
N TYR A 27 -8.23 -1.93 8.83
CA TYR A 27 -8.56 -3.06 9.69
C TYR A 27 -9.53 -2.66 10.82
N GLU A 28 -9.25 -1.54 11.51
CA GLU A 28 -10.09 -1.04 12.60
C GLU A 28 -11.50 -0.69 12.14
N ILE A 29 -11.65 -0.01 10.99
CA ILE A 29 -12.96 0.31 10.40
C ILE A 29 -13.75 -0.97 10.13
N LEU A 30 -13.13 -1.96 9.52
CA LEU A 30 -13.78 -3.23 9.22
C LEU A 30 -14.17 -3.98 10.50
N ASN A 31 -13.31 -3.97 11.51
CA ASN A 31 -13.53 -4.61 12.81
C ASN A 31 -14.67 -3.94 13.61
N ILE A 32 -14.92 -2.66 13.41
CA ILE A 32 -16.09 -1.97 13.98
C ILE A 32 -17.37 -2.32 13.21
N THR A 33 -17.26 -2.54 11.91
CA THR A 33 -18.41 -2.68 10.99
C THR A 33 -18.97 -4.09 10.96
N TYR A 34 -18.12 -5.10 11.07
CA TYR A 34 -18.49 -6.50 10.88
C TYR A 34 -18.21 -7.34 12.14
N SER A 35 -19.00 -8.40 12.32
CA SER A 35 -18.72 -9.41 13.35
C SER A 35 -17.49 -10.26 12.98
N ASP A 36 -16.81 -10.80 13.98
CA ASP A 36 -15.59 -11.59 13.80
C ASP A 36 -15.77 -12.86 12.97
N ASP A 37 -17.00 -13.38 12.86
CA ASP A 37 -17.38 -14.54 12.05
C ASP A 37 -17.81 -14.18 10.62
N ASN A 38 -17.83 -12.88 10.28
CA ASN A 38 -18.18 -12.43 8.95
C ASN A 38 -17.11 -12.84 7.94
N ALA A 39 -17.49 -13.65 6.95
CA ALA A 39 -16.57 -14.15 5.93
C ALA A 39 -15.86 -13.02 5.14
N TYR A 40 -16.53 -11.90 4.87
CA TYR A 40 -15.91 -10.77 4.18
C TYR A 40 -14.88 -10.07 5.05
N PHE A 41 -15.11 -9.98 6.36
CA PHE A 41 -14.14 -9.43 7.30
C PHE A 41 -12.88 -10.29 7.38
N LEU A 42 -13.04 -11.62 7.48
CA LEU A 42 -11.92 -12.56 7.48
C LEU A 42 -11.09 -12.46 6.19
N MET A 43 -11.75 -12.44 5.03
CA MET A 43 -11.07 -12.26 3.74
C MET A 43 -10.35 -10.91 3.65
N ALA A 44 -10.95 -9.84 4.14
CA ALA A 44 -10.32 -8.52 4.15
C ALA A 44 -9.09 -8.49 5.08
N GLN A 45 -9.17 -9.12 6.26
CA GLN A 45 -8.04 -9.25 7.18
C GLN A 45 -6.86 -10.00 6.52
N ASP A 46 -7.13 -11.10 5.84
CA ASP A 46 -6.10 -11.87 5.13
C ASP A 46 -5.49 -11.07 3.98
N ASN A 47 -6.29 -10.31 3.22
CA ASN A 47 -5.79 -9.42 2.18
C ASN A 47 -4.91 -8.30 2.74
N ILE A 48 -5.29 -7.68 3.87
CA ILE A 48 -4.47 -6.65 4.54
C ILE A 48 -3.12 -7.24 4.96
N ARG A 49 -3.11 -8.44 5.55
CA ARG A 49 -1.89 -9.15 5.92
C ARG A 49 -1.02 -9.45 4.71
N ALA A 50 -1.61 -9.95 3.62
CA ALA A 50 -0.90 -10.27 2.39
C ALA A 50 -0.29 -9.01 1.76
N ILE A 51 -1.03 -7.90 1.69
CA ILE A 51 -0.53 -6.62 1.17
C ILE A 51 0.66 -6.13 2.01
N TYR A 52 0.52 -6.12 3.35
CA TYR A 52 1.60 -5.69 4.21
C TYR A 52 2.85 -6.59 4.09
N GLY A 53 2.65 -7.91 4.04
CA GLY A 53 3.72 -8.89 3.84
C GLY A 53 4.46 -8.69 2.51
N ASN A 54 3.72 -8.59 1.41
CA ASN A 54 4.29 -8.36 0.07
C ASN A 54 5.04 -7.02 0.00
N PHE A 55 4.52 -5.99 0.68
CA PHE A 55 5.19 -4.69 0.75
C PHE A 55 6.51 -4.78 1.54
N LEU A 56 6.54 -5.49 2.68
CA LEU A 56 7.77 -5.72 3.43
C LEU A 56 8.79 -6.54 2.63
N GLU A 57 8.36 -7.57 1.92
CA GLU A 57 9.21 -8.36 1.03
C GLU A 57 9.82 -7.47 -0.06
N LEU A 58 9.01 -6.63 -0.71
CA LEU A 58 9.48 -5.72 -1.74
C LEU A 58 10.54 -4.73 -1.22
N MET A 59 10.35 -4.20 -0.01
CA MET A 59 11.26 -3.22 0.59
C MET A 59 12.56 -3.85 1.11
N THR A 60 12.54 -5.14 1.45
CA THR A 60 13.72 -5.87 1.93
C THR A 60 14.48 -6.59 0.81
N ASN A 61 13.82 -6.81 -0.34
CA ASN A 61 14.43 -7.40 -1.54
C ASN A 61 15.05 -6.34 -2.46
N LYS A 62 16.28 -5.91 -2.14
CA LYS A 62 17.01 -4.88 -2.90
C LYS A 62 17.04 -5.10 -4.42
N ASN A 63 17.30 -6.33 -4.87
CA ASN A 63 17.38 -6.63 -6.32
C ASN A 63 16.00 -6.56 -6.98
N GLY A 64 14.96 -7.06 -6.29
CA GLY A 64 13.58 -6.94 -6.73
C GLY A 64 13.12 -5.48 -6.82
N THR A 65 13.50 -4.64 -5.85
CA THR A 65 13.18 -3.20 -5.88
C THR A 65 13.80 -2.51 -7.08
N ILE A 66 15.06 -2.83 -7.43
CA ILE A 66 15.73 -2.27 -8.62
C ILE A 66 14.97 -2.63 -9.89
N GLY A 67 14.64 -3.92 -10.08
CA GLY A 67 13.87 -4.37 -11.25
C GLY A 67 12.47 -3.76 -11.31
N LEU A 68 11.84 -3.50 -10.16
CA LEU A 68 10.56 -2.80 -10.09
C LEU A 68 10.69 -1.32 -10.50
N ILE A 69 11.72 -0.62 -10.03
CA ILE A 69 11.99 0.77 -10.41
C ILE A 69 12.19 0.88 -11.92
N GLU A 70 12.96 -0.03 -12.51
CA GLU A 70 13.14 -0.10 -13.97
C GLU A 70 11.80 -0.30 -14.68
N LYS A 71 10.98 -1.25 -14.21
CA LYS A 71 9.64 -1.49 -14.77
C LYS A 71 8.72 -0.28 -14.65
N ILE A 72 8.71 0.41 -13.50
CA ILE A 72 7.89 1.60 -13.26
C ILE A 72 8.34 2.74 -14.16
N ASN A 73 9.65 2.98 -14.28
CA ASN A 73 10.19 4.04 -15.13
C ASN A 73 9.96 3.77 -16.62
N CYS A 74 9.79 2.51 -17.01
CA CYS A 74 9.47 2.09 -18.37
C CYS A 74 7.96 1.91 -18.64
N ALA A 75 7.11 1.98 -17.61
CA ALA A 75 5.67 1.88 -17.74
C ALA A 75 5.04 3.27 -17.68
N GLU A 76 4.11 3.57 -18.59
CA GLU A 76 3.08 4.58 -18.28
C GLU A 76 2.31 4.03 -17.08
N ILE A 77 2.45 4.67 -15.91
CA ILE A 77 1.72 4.27 -14.72
C ILE A 77 0.24 4.55 -14.99
N ASP A 78 -0.48 3.51 -15.39
CA ASP A 78 -1.92 3.56 -15.56
C ASP A 78 -2.56 3.47 -14.16
N LEU A 79 -2.75 4.63 -13.54
CA LEU A 79 -3.53 4.78 -12.30
C LEU A 79 -5.02 4.83 -12.62
N ASP A 80 -5.50 3.91 -13.46
CA ASP A 80 -6.93 3.68 -13.68
C ASP A 80 -7.48 2.82 -12.53
N ILE A 81 -7.41 3.37 -11.31
CA ILE A 81 -8.20 2.85 -10.18
C ILE A 81 -9.53 3.60 -10.24
N PRO A 82 -10.65 2.96 -10.62
CA PRO A 82 -11.96 3.59 -10.55
C PRO A 82 -12.35 3.74 -9.08
N LEU A 83 -11.94 4.86 -8.46
CA LEU A 83 -12.46 5.33 -7.18
C LEU A 83 -13.79 6.09 -7.37
N ASP A 84 -14.14 6.45 -8.60
CA ASP A 84 -15.40 7.07 -8.97
C ASP A 84 -16.47 6.00 -9.19
N GLY A 85 -17.19 5.67 -8.12
CA GLY A 85 -18.35 4.77 -8.18
C GLY A 85 -19.13 4.58 -6.87
N LEU A 86 -18.72 5.25 -5.78
CA LEU A 86 -19.42 5.22 -4.50
C LEU A 86 -19.85 6.62 -4.08
N LEU A 87 -20.75 7.24 -4.86
CA LEU A 87 -21.65 8.31 -4.43
C LEU A 87 -23.02 8.13 -5.08
#